data_AF-A0A9D1U6P1-F1
#
_entry.id   AF-A0A9D1U6P1-F1
#
_cell.length_a   1.000
_cell.length_b   1.000
_cell.length_c   1.000
_cell.angle_alpha   90.00
_cell.angle_beta   90.00
_cell.angle_gamma   90.00
#
_symmetry.space_group_name_H-M   'P 1'
#
loop_
_entity.id
_entity.type
_entity.pdbx_description
1 polymer ?
#
loop_
_entity_poly.entity_id
_entity_poly.type
_entity_poly.pdbx_seq_one_letter_code
_entity_poly.pdbx_strand_id
1 'polypeptide(L)'
;FTAENGYVARARIQRLRKYLPVSCSRLEDAGSVDTLEWTQPLEFAPVMKLAENVEDAMRLMAEIDALCERLPQLDCGSCGAPTCRALAEDIVRGLARETDCIFRMRRQIQDIANQLSQMEGGLPGEESGRGRR
;
A
#
# COMPACT_ATOMS: atom_id res chain seq x y z
N PHE A 1 5.58 -0.22 11.21
CA PHE A 1 6.61 0.08 10.19
C PHE A 1 6.84 1.59 10.18
N THR A 2 8.03 2.07 10.55
CA THR A 2 8.38 3.49 10.41
C THR A 2 9.28 3.63 9.20
N ALA A 3 8.77 4.24 8.12
CA ALA A 3 9.58 4.57 6.96
C ALA A 3 10.72 5.51 7.39
N GLU A 4 11.96 5.08 7.19
CA GLU A 4 13.15 5.89 7.49
C GLU A 4 13.13 7.17 6.64
N ASN A 5 13.57 8.30 7.22
CA ASN A 5 13.64 9.58 6.53
C ASN A 5 14.54 9.47 5.28
N GLY A 6 14.06 9.96 4.12
CA GLY A 6 14.78 9.83 2.84
C GLY A 6 16.17 10.47 2.82
N TYR A 7 16.40 11.54 3.57
CA TYR A 7 17.74 12.15 3.70
C TYR A 7 18.70 11.24 4.48
N VAL A 8 18.20 10.61 5.54
CA VAL A 8 18.98 9.65 6.34
C VAL A 8 19.29 8.40 5.53
N ALA A 9 18.30 7.86 4.81
CA ALA A 9 18.48 6.73 3.91
C ALA A 9 19.53 7.05 2.82
N ARG A 10 19.45 8.23 2.20
CA ARG A 10 20.42 8.68 1.19
C ARG A 10 21.83 8.84 1.75
N ALA A 11 22.01 9.42 2.92
CA ALA A 11 23.32 9.55 3.57
C ALA A 11 23.92 8.17 3.90
N ARG A 12 23.08 7.24 4.36
CA ARG A 12 23.46 5.84 4.57
C ARG A 12 23.90 5.16 3.27
N ILE A 13 23.13 5.28 2.19
CA ILE A 13 23.48 4.73 0.88
C ILE A 13 24.79 5.32 0.35
N GLN A 14 25.03 6.62 0.51
CA GLN A 14 26.28 7.26 0.12
C GLN A 14 27.48 6.74 0.93
N ARG A 15 27.31 6.53 2.24
CA ARG A 15 28.34 5.93 3.09
C ARG A 15 28.61 4.47 2.69
N LEU A 16 27.56 3.68 2.45
CA LEU A 16 27.68 2.30 1.98
C LEU A 16 28.44 2.26 0.65
N ARG A 17 28.07 3.08 -0.34
CA ARG A 17 28.76 3.16 -1.64
C ARG A 17 30.26 3.52 -1.52
N LYS A 18 30.67 4.24 -0.47
CA LYS A 18 32.08 4.59 -0.24
C LYS A 18 32.90 3.42 0.32
N TYR A 19 32.30 2.56 1.13
CA TYR A 19 33.01 1.54 1.90
C TYR A 19 32.67 0.10 1.50
N LEU A 20 31.56 -0.13 0.80
CA LEU A 20 31.28 -1.43 0.20
C LEU A 20 32.21 -1.66 -1.00
N PRO A 21 32.59 -2.92 -1.25
CA PRO A 21 33.28 -3.28 -2.48
C PRO A 21 32.48 -2.82 -3.69
N VAL A 22 33.16 -2.24 -4.69
CA VAL A 22 32.53 -1.75 -5.93
C VAL A 22 31.88 -2.89 -6.72
N SER A 23 32.33 -4.14 -6.51
CA SER A 23 31.62 -5.34 -6.94
C SER A 23 31.96 -6.52 -6.02
N CYS A 24 30.93 -7.25 -5.60
CA CYS A 24 31.05 -8.59 -4.98
C CYS A 24 30.71 -9.67 -6.02
N SER A 25 30.88 -9.35 -7.30
CA SER A 25 30.47 -10.16 -8.44
C SER A 25 31.69 -10.74 -9.17
N ARG A 26 32.75 -11.05 -8.43
CA ARG A 26 33.84 -11.84 -9.02
C ARG A 26 33.37 -13.27 -9.11
N LEU A 27 33.54 -13.87 -10.29
CA LEU A 27 33.25 -15.29 -10.51
C LEU A 27 34.01 -16.18 -9.51
N GLU A 28 35.18 -15.72 -9.08
CA GLU A 28 36.00 -16.28 -8.01
C GLU A 28 35.24 -16.43 -6.68
N ASP A 29 34.39 -15.46 -6.34
CA ASP A 29 33.60 -15.43 -5.11
C ASP A 29 32.36 -16.35 -5.20
N ALA A 30 31.95 -16.72 -6.42
CA ALA A 30 30.76 -17.53 -6.68
C ALA A 30 31.01 -19.05 -6.65
N GLY A 31 32.26 -19.48 -6.43
CA GLY A 31 32.63 -20.89 -6.42
C GLY A 31 32.72 -21.49 -7.82
N SER A 32 31.77 -22.36 -8.18
CA SER A 32 31.72 -23.02 -9.49
C SER A 32 30.82 -22.25 -10.47
N VAL A 33 31.04 -22.43 -11.78
CA VAL A 33 30.07 -21.99 -12.80
C VAL A 33 28.74 -22.75 -12.65
N ASP A 34 28.78 -23.99 -12.20
CA ASP A 34 27.58 -24.83 -11.99
C ASP A 34 26.67 -24.25 -10.89
N THR A 35 27.22 -23.51 -9.92
CA THR A 35 26.45 -22.81 -8.90
C THR A 35 25.71 -21.57 -9.42
N LEU A 36 25.99 -21.15 -10.66
CA LEU A 36 25.32 -20.02 -11.31
C LEU A 36 24.13 -20.46 -12.19
N GLU A 37 23.90 -21.76 -12.34
CA GLU A 37 22.79 -22.27 -13.14
C GLU A 37 21.44 -22.08 -12.43
N TRP A 38 20.39 -21.82 -13.20
CA TRP A 38 19.04 -21.74 -12.67
C TRP A 38 18.65 -23.09 -12.09
N THR A 39 18.24 -23.10 -10.82
CA THR A 39 17.75 -24.34 -10.17
C THR A 39 16.45 -24.85 -10.80
N GLN A 40 15.74 -23.99 -11.54
CA GLN A 40 14.50 -24.29 -12.24
C GLN A 40 14.49 -23.62 -13.62
N PRO A 41 13.81 -24.19 -14.62
CA PRO A 41 13.63 -23.55 -15.92
C PRO A 41 13.01 -22.16 -15.80
N LEU A 42 13.51 -21.21 -16.60
CA LEU A 42 12.97 -19.85 -16.64
C LEU A 42 11.66 -19.85 -17.44
N GLU A 43 10.55 -19.59 -16.77
CA GLU A 43 9.23 -19.44 -17.40
C GLU A 43 8.91 -17.96 -17.67
N PHE A 44 8.16 -17.71 -18.75
CA PHE A 44 7.68 -16.37 -19.06
C PHE A 44 6.57 -15.96 -18.09
N ALA A 45 6.78 -14.87 -17.35
CA ALA A 45 5.78 -14.27 -16.46
C ALA A 45 5.29 -12.93 -17.05
N PRO A 46 4.04 -12.82 -17.52
CA PRO A 46 3.50 -11.59 -18.10
C PRO A 46 3.12 -10.55 -17.03
N VAL A 47 4.08 -10.11 -16.21
CA VAL A 47 3.83 -9.22 -15.05
C VAL A 47 3.26 -7.85 -15.42
N MET A 48 3.46 -7.39 -16.66
CA MET A 48 2.97 -6.11 -17.16
C MET A 48 1.57 -6.19 -17.79
N LYS A 49 0.99 -7.39 -17.91
CA LYS A 49 -0.38 -7.54 -18.42
C LYS A 49 -1.38 -7.31 -17.30
N LEU A 50 -2.38 -6.48 -17.57
CA LEU A 50 -3.51 -6.25 -16.66
C LEU A 50 -4.65 -7.25 -16.88
N ALA A 51 -4.87 -7.67 -18.13
CA ALA A 51 -5.81 -8.72 -18.53
C ALA A 51 -5.34 -9.41 -19.83
N GLU A 52 -5.99 -10.52 -20.21
CA GLU A 52 -5.66 -11.26 -21.43
C GLU A 52 -6.18 -10.61 -22.71
N ASN A 53 -7.32 -9.91 -22.64
CA ASN A 53 -7.89 -9.17 -23.76
C ASN A 53 -7.78 -7.64 -23.53
N VAL A 54 -7.83 -6.88 -24.62
CA VAL A 54 -7.69 -5.42 -24.56
C VAL A 54 -8.93 -4.77 -23.92
N GLU A 55 -10.11 -5.31 -24.18
CA GLU A 55 -11.38 -4.78 -23.67
C GLU A 55 -11.45 -4.85 -22.14
N ASP A 56 -11.09 -5.99 -21.53
CA ASP A 56 -11.06 -6.09 -20.07
C ASP A 56 -9.93 -5.23 -19.49
N ALA A 57 -8.77 -5.15 -20.17
CA ALA A 57 -7.69 -4.27 -19.72
C ALA A 57 -8.14 -2.80 -19.70
N MET A 58 -8.87 -2.33 -20.72
CA MET A 58 -9.42 -0.97 -20.75
C MET A 58 -10.43 -0.73 -19.64
N ARG A 59 -11.30 -1.71 -19.38
CA ARG A 59 -12.28 -1.63 -18.28
C ARG A 59 -11.58 -1.54 -16.92
N LEU A 60 -10.60 -2.41 -16.67
CA LEU A 60 -9.84 -2.42 -15.42
C LEU A 60 -9.03 -1.11 -15.25
N MET A 61 -8.42 -0.58 -16.32
CA MET A 61 -7.73 0.71 -16.28
C MET A 61 -8.66 1.85 -15.85
N ALA A 62 -9.87 1.91 -16.39
CA ALA A 62 -10.85 2.93 -16.01
C ALA A 62 -11.26 2.80 -14.53
N GLU A 63 -11.41 1.57 -14.03
CA GLU A 63 -11.73 1.31 -12.62
C GLU A 63 -10.58 1.71 -11.68
N ILE A 64 -9.33 1.44 -12.08
CA ILE A 64 -8.12 1.87 -11.37
C ILE A 64 -8.07 3.39 -11.28
N ASP A 65 -8.29 4.10 -12.39
CA ASP A 65 -8.25 5.56 -12.43
C ASP A 65 -9.34 6.16 -11.52
N ALA A 66 -10.57 5.66 -11.62
CA ALA A 66 -11.68 6.10 -10.76
C ALA A 66 -11.41 5.83 -9.26
N LEU A 67 -10.75 4.72 -8.92
CA LEU A 67 -10.39 4.42 -7.55
C LEU A 67 -9.22 5.29 -7.06
N CYS A 68 -8.24 5.55 -7.93
CA CYS A 68 -7.10 6.42 -7.65
C CYS A 68 -7.54 7.88 -7.38
N GLU A 69 -8.59 8.36 -8.04
CA GLU A 69 -9.19 9.67 -7.76
C GLU A 69 -9.82 9.78 -6.36
N ARG A 70 -10.28 8.65 -5.80
CA ARG A 70 -10.86 8.59 -4.44
C ARG A 70 -9.79 8.47 -3.34
N LEU A 71 -8.57 8.10 -3.71
CA LEU A 71 -7.42 8.02 -2.83
C LEU A 71 -6.79 9.40 -2.61
N PRO A 72 -5.97 9.59 -1.55
CA PRO A 72 -5.41 10.90 -1.20
C PRO A 72 -4.33 11.42 -2.17
N GLN A 73 -3.85 10.61 -3.13
CA GLN A 73 -2.83 10.98 -4.13
C GLN A 73 -1.53 11.55 -3.51
N LEU A 74 -1.15 11.05 -2.34
CA LEU A 74 0.03 11.51 -1.60
C LEU A 74 1.26 10.62 -1.80
N ASP A 75 1.07 9.40 -2.32
CA ASP A 75 2.13 8.40 -2.53
C ASP A 75 3.00 8.16 -1.27
N CYS A 76 2.35 8.09 -0.09
CA CYS A 76 3.05 7.96 1.18
C CYS A 76 3.51 6.53 1.53
N GLY A 77 3.09 5.52 0.75
CA GLY A 77 3.50 4.12 0.91
C GLY A 77 3.07 3.41 2.20
N SER A 78 2.18 4.00 3.01
CA SER A 78 1.78 3.40 4.30
C SER A 78 1.01 2.08 4.17
N CYS A 79 0.41 1.85 3.01
CA CYS A 79 -0.30 0.61 2.64
C CYS A 79 0.63 -0.47 2.05
N GLY A 80 1.92 -0.18 1.86
CA GLY A 80 2.88 -1.09 1.22
C GLY A 80 3.02 -0.93 -0.30
N ALA A 81 2.11 -0.21 -0.96
CA ALA A 81 2.22 0.11 -2.38
C ALA A 81 3.10 1.36 -2.63
N PRO A 82 3.86 1.44 -3.74
CA PRO A 82 4.75 2.58 -4.02
C PRO A 82 4.01 3.88 -4.36
N THR A 83 2.79 3.80 -4.90
CA THR A 83 1.94 4.95 -5.24
C THR A 83 0.47 4.65 -4.91
N CYS A 84 -0.35 5.69 -4.82
CA CYS A 84 -1.80 5.54 -4.67
C CYS A 84 -2.41 4.81 -5.88
N ARG A 85 -1.88 5.04 -7.11
CA ARG A 85 -2.32 4.31 -8.30
C ARG A 85 -1.99 2.82 -8.21
N ALA A 86 -0.83 2.45 -7.68
CA ALA A 86 -0.46 1.06 -7.45
C ALA A 86 -1.39 0.39 -6.43
N LEU A 87 -1.70 1.06 -5.31
CA LEU A 87 -2.73 0.57 -4.38
C LEU A 87 -4.09 0.39 -5.10
N ALA A 88 -4.45 1.32 -5.99
CA ALA A 88 -5.70 1.22 -6.72
C ALA A 88 -5.75 -0.01 -7.63
N GLU A 89 -4.65 -0.30 -8.31
CA GLU A 89 -4.47 -1.53 -9.09
C GLU A 89 -4.57 -2.78 -8.22
N ASP A 90 -3.92 -2.81 -7.06
CA ASP A 90 -4.00 -3.93 -6.12
C ASP A 90 -5.44 -4.18 -5.65
N ILE A 91 -6.21 -3.12 -5.40
CA ILE A 91 -7.63 -3.23 -5.00
C ILE A 91 -8.47 -3.80 -6.14
N VAL A 92 -8.30 -3.30 -7.37
CA VAL A 92 -9.02 -3.79 -8.55
C VAL A 92 -8.68 -5.25 -8.86
N ARG A 93 -7.42 -5.66 -8.62
CA ARG A 93 -6.98 -7.06 -8.72
C ARG A 93 -7.41 -7.94 -7.54
N GLY A 94 -8.04 -7.38 -6.51
CA GLY A 94 -8.48 -8.10 -5.32
C GLY A 94 -7.36 -8.48 -4.34
N LEU A 95 -6.17 -7.89 -4.50
CA LEU A 95 -5.00 -8.12 -3.65
C LEU A 95 -4.99 -7.22 -2.40
N ALA A 96 -5.72 -6.11 -2.43
CA ALA A 96 -5.80 -5.15 -1.35
C ALA A 96 -7.23 -4.65 -1.13
N ARG A 97 -7.46 -3.95 -0.02
CA ARG A 97 -8.73 -3.29 0.31
C ARG A 97 -8.55 -1.79 0.37
N GLU A 98 -9.62 -1.06 0.12
CA GLU A 98 -9.61 0.40 0.22
C GLU A 98 -9.24 0.90 1.64
N THR A 99 -9.61 0.11 2.66
CA THR A 99 -9.26 0.34 4.07
C THR A 99 -7.77 0.17 4.38
N ASP A 100 -6.97 -0.42 3.49
CA ASP A 100 -5.52 -0.53 3.71
C ASP A 100 -4.85 0.84 3.59
N CYS A 101 -5.51 1.79 2.93
CA CYS A 101 -5.15 3.20 3.00
C CYS A 101 -5.57 3.79 4.36
N ILE A 102 -4.59 4.20 5.17
CA ILE A 102 -4.82 4.78 6.50
C ILE A 102 -5.79 5.97 6.49
N PHE A 103 -5.82 6.76 5.41
CA PHE A 103 -6.74 7.89 5.28
C PHE A 103 -8.19 7.44 5.05
N ARG A 104 -8.40 6.39 4.23
CA ARG A 104 -9.73 5.82 3.98
C ARG A 104 -10.23 5.07 5.21
N MET A 105 -9.35 4.31 5.88
CA MET A 105 -9.66 3.63 7.14
C MET A 105 -10.15 4.59 8.22
N ARG A 106 -9.41 5.69 8.45
CA ARG A 106 -9.79 6.70 9.46
C ARG A 106 -11.13 7.36 9.13
N ARG A 107 -11.39 7.65 7.85
CA ARG A 107 -12.68 8.22 7.41
C ARG A 107 -13.82 7.26 7.71
N GLN A 108 -13.67 5.98 7.37
CA GLN A 108 -14.70 4.97 7.63
C GLN A 108 -14.97 4.80 9.13
N ILE A 109 -13.93 4.80 9.97
CA ILE A 109 -14.09 4.75 11.42
C ILE A 109 -14.88 5.97 11.92
N GLN A 110 -14.57 7.16 11.42
CA GLN A 110 -15.29 8.38 11.79
C GLN A 110 -16.76 8.33 11.35
N ASP A 111 -17.04 7.84 10.15
CA ASP A 111 -18.41 7.71 9.64
C ASP A 111 -19.24 6.74 10.49
N ILE A 112 -18.65 5.60 10.88
CA ILE A 112 -19.29 4.64 11.78
C ILE A 112 -19.54 5.25 13.17
N ALA A 113 -18.56 5.95 13.74
CA ALA A 113 -18.70 6.62 15.03
C ALA A 113 -19.83 7.67 15.00
N ASN A 114 -19.92 8.44 13.92
CA ASN A 114 -21.00 9.41 13.72
C ASN A 114 -22.37 8.73 13.63
N GLN A 115 -22.49 7.63 12.89
CA GLN A 115 -23.73 6.86 12.78
C GLN A 115 -24.20 6.32 14.14
N LEU A 116 -23.29 5.75 14.94
CA LEU A 116 -23.59 5.26 16.28
C LEU A 116 -24.10 6.39 17.19
N SER A 117 -23.43 7.55 17.18
CA SER A 117 -23.86 8.70 17.99
C SER A 117 -25.26 9.23 17.63
N GLN A 118 -25.64 9.15 16.35
CA GLN A 118 -26.96 9.57 15.88
C GLN A 118 -28.07 8.58 16.32
N MET A 119 -27.74 7.29 16.43
CA MET A 119 -28.65 6.27 16.93
C MET A 119 -28.85 6.35 18.45
N GLU A 120 -27.80 6.69 19.21
CA GLU A 120 -27.87 6.84 20.67
C GLU A 120 -28.59 8.12 21.12
N GLY A 121 -28.64 9.17 20.28
CA GLY A 121 -29.37 10.42 20.55
C GLY A 121 -30.90 10.32 20.56
N GLY A 122 -31.47 9.13 20.41
CA GLY A 122 -32.92 8.87 20.33
C GLY A 122 -33.60 8.39 21.62
N LEU A 123 -32.90 8.34 22.77
CA LEU A 123 -33.52 8.01 24.06
C LEU A 123 -33.70 9.27 24.91
N PRO A 124 -34.93 9.64 25.31
CA PRO A 124 -35.14 10.73 26.25
C PRO A 124 -34.60 10.28 27.63
N GLY A 125 -33.43 10.78 28.00
CA GLY A 125 -32.93 10.68 29.36
C GLY A 125 -33.87 11.42 30.31
N GLU A 126 -34.43 10.67 31.26
CA GLU A 126 -35.46 11.08 32.20
C GLU A 126 -35.17 12.42 32.90
N GLU A 127 -36.19 13.28 32.94
CA GLU A 127 -36.28 14.36 33.90
C GLU A 127 -36.33 13.76 35.31
N SER A 128 -35.23 13.80 36.07
CA SER A 128 -35.30 13.68 37.53
C SER A 128 -35.09 15.05 38.15
N GLY A 129 -36.21 15.69 38.48
CA GLY A 129 -36.25 16.99 39.11
C GLY A 129 -35.64 17.04 40.52
N ARG A 130 -35.22 18.26 40.86
CA ARG A 130 -35.40 18.95 42.15
C ARG A 130 -34.79 18.29 43.40
N GLY A 131 -33.70 18.91 43.88
CA GLY A 131 -33.27 18.83 45.27
C GLY A 131 -32.54 20.10 45.70
N ARG A 132 -33.28 21.06 46.27
CA ARG A 132 -32.71 22.19 47.02
C ARG A 132 -31.98 21.65 48.26
N ARG A 133 -30.78 22.15 48.53
CA ARG A 133 -30.34 22.69 49.82
C ARG A 133 -28.95 23.29 49.68
#